data_AF-A0A3M1BIN7-F1
#
_entry.id   AF-A0A3M1BIN7-F1
#
_cell.length_a   1.000
_cell.length_b   1.000
_cell.length_c   1.000
_cell.angle_alpha   90.00
_cell.angle_beta   90.00
_cell.angle_gamma   90.00
#
_symmetry.space_group_name_H-M   'P 1'
#
loop_
_entity.id
_entity.type
_entity.pdbx_description
1 polymer ?
#
loop_
_entity_poly.entity_id
_entity_poly.type
_entity_poly.pdbx_seq_one_letter_code
_entity_poly.pdbx_strand_id
1 'polypeptide(L)'
;MLREALKLLFLIVSYNFILHYLSTFLPVPLFPYQMEDILMVASFVSALYLAWLFGYRERTVIWLAYVSLFQVVGLSFLREDYEVITQFLPPLLLTVSLIWLFESPMERRTRRLEEERRRLEEELRRNDAELRRLLEQINLSKDLAERLSREKEIIEREFRRLREEELAEKEELEREREILVQKLQENQRKLTEYTDRLERLTKINRELFEMLEAIQDVEPKGGKEEVSRLRQERKRLSRELIQMQELLEELSRENMEISKKYEDLLKKFEQERRERERLEVEVENLLKQVENRKEVYEEVFSFLFENIEFEERAIREFLELDRVAKREFLRELMLLNMKDRDERFEVMKGYRNVFKLKPMGGRIYFTFGGVKRWKVIGMLWGEEDKTKDRYARELLVKYKD
;
A
#
# COMPACT_ATOMS: atom_id res chain seq x y z
N MET A 1 33.38 -27.67 33.04
CA MET A 1 33.45 -28.68 34.12
C MET A 1 34.67 -29.60 33.95
N LEU A 2 34.62 -30.74 33.25
CA LEU A 2 35.75 -31.70 33.18
C LEU A 2 37.06 -31.08 32.60
N ARG A 3 36.93 -30.31 31.52
CA ARG A 3 38.06 -29.63 30.87
C ARG A 3 38.70 -28.53 31.75
N GLU A 4 37.92 -27.91 32.63
CA GLU A 4 38.42 -26.90 33.57
C GLU A 4 39.10 -27.55 34.76
N ALA A 5 38.54 -28.67 35.26
CA ALA A 5 39.18 -29.48 36.31
C ALA A 5 40.52 -30.06 35.86
N LEU A 6 40.63 -30.53 34.61
CA LEU A 6 41.90 -31.01 34.03
C LEU A 6 42.93 -29.87 33.87
N LYS A 7 42.52 -28.68 33.45
CA LYS A 7 43.39 -27.50 33.37
C LYS A 7 43.86 -27.05 34.75
N LEU A 8 42.98 -27.11 35.75
CA LEU A 8 43.27 -26.79 37.13
C LEU A 8 44.31 -27.75 37.71
N LEU A 9 44.10 -29.05 37.52
CA LEU A 9 45.03 -30.08 37.97
C LEU A 9 46.39 -29.92 37.27
N PHE A 10 46.40 -29.67 35.97
CA PHE A 10 47.64 -29.38 35.23
C PHE A 10 48.35 -28.13 35.78
N LEU A 11 47.62 -27.03 35.99
CA LEU A 11 48.18 -25.78 36.50
C LEU A 11 48.80 -25.97 37.89
N ILE A 12 48.10 -26.66 38.80
CA ILE A 12 48.58 -26.95 40.15
C ILE A 12 49.82 -27.83 40.11
N VAL A 13 49.81 -28.90 39.31
CA VAL A 13 50.95 -29.83 39.20
C VAL A 13 52.15 -29.13 38.57
N SER A 14 51.96 -28.41 37.47
CA SER A 14 53.03 -27.65 36.81
C SER A 14 53.61 -26.57 37.70
N TYR A 15 52.76 -25.85 38.45
CA TYR A 15 53.21 -24.81 39.36
C TYR A 15 54.01 -25.36 40.55
N ASN A 16 53.53 -26.43 41.19
CA ASN A 16 54.28 -27.08 42.26
C ASN A 16 55.61 -27.68 41.76
N PHE A 17 55.63 -28.22 40.53
CA PHE A 17 56.87 -28.67 39.88
C PHE A 17 57.85 -27.51 39.64
N ILE A 18 57.36 -26.36 39.18
CA ILE A 18 58.17 -25.15 39.00
C ILE A 18 58.72 -24.64 40.34
N LEU A 19 57.91 -24.61 41.40
CA LEU A 19 58.36 -24.23 42.74
C LEU A 19 59.47 -25.18 43.25
N HIS A 20 59.27 -26.50 43.10
CA HIS A 20 60.26 -27.50 43.45
C HIS A 20 61.56 -27.32 42.66
N TYR A 21 61.46 -27.17 41.34
CA TYR A 21 62.61 -26.97 40.46
C TYR A 21 63.36 -25.66 40.77
N LEU A 22 62.66 -24.56 41.04
CA LEU A 22 63.31 -23.29 41.40
C LEU A 22 63.95 -23.33 42.80
N SER A 23 63.36 -24.10 43.72
CA SER A 23 63.92 -24.30 45.07
C SER A 23 65.34 -24.88 45.04
N THR A 24 65.68 -25.70 44.04
CA THR A 24 67.03 -26.27 43.92
C THR A 24 68.10 -25.28 43.45
N PHE A 25 67.71 -24.12 42.90
CA PHE A 25 68.64 -23.10 42.40
C PHE A 25 68.70 -21.84 43.26
N LEU A 26 67.82 -21.71 44.24
CA LEU A 26 67.71 -20.51 45.08
C LEU A 26 68.22 -20.78 46.50
N PRO A 27 68.82 -19.77 47.16
CA PRO A 27 69.32 -19.88 48.52
C PRO A 27 68.19 -19.96 49.58
N VAL A 28 66.94 -19.69 49.18
CA VAL A 28 65.75 -19.80 50.03
C VAL A 28 64.92 -20.99 49.55
N PRO A 29 64.53 -21.93 50.44
CA PRO A 29 63.71 -23.06 50.05
C PRO A 29 62.32 -22.56 49.62
N LEU A 30 62.02 -22.64 48.33
CA LEU A 30 60.70 -22.36 47.78
C LEU A 30 59.76 -23.57 47.86
N PHE A 31 60.29 -24.73 48.24
CA PHE A 31 59.56 -25.98 48.39
C PHE A 31 60.17 -26.81 49.52
N PRO A 32 59.35 -27.42 50.40
CA PRO A 32 59.86 -28.20 51.53
C PRO A 32 60.46 -29.54 51.07
N TYR A 33 61.36 -30.09 51.90
CA TYR A 33 62.04 -31.36 51.66
C TYR A 33 61.35 -32.56 52.31
N GLN A 34 60.57 -32.33 53.37
CA GLN A 34 59.87 -33.38 54.11
C GLN A 34 58.53 -33.72 53.45
N MET A 35 58.17 -35.00 53.39
CA MET A 35 56.94 -35.47 52.72
C MET A 35 55.66 -34.87 53.32
N GLU A 36 55.58 -34.71 54.63
CA GLU A 36 54.41 -34.10 55.30
C GLU A 36 54.24 -32.63 54.91
N ASP A 37 55.35 -31.91 54.83
CA ASP A 37 55.36 -30.49 54.50
C ASP A 37 55.05 -30.24 53.02
N ILE A 38 55.48 -31.16 52.14
CA ILE A 38 55.12 -31.17 50.70
C ILE A 38 53.60 -31.28 50.53
N LEU A 39 52.94 -32.17 51.28
CA LEU A 39 51.48 -32.32 51.23
C LEU A 39 50.77 -31.06 51.72
N MET A 40 51.27 -30.43 52.79
CA MET A 40 50.73 -29.18 53.30
C MET A 40 50.87 -28.03 52.29
N VAL A 41 52.04 -27.81 51.69
CA VAL A 41 52.22 -26.79 50.64
C VAL A 41 51.33 -27.07 49.44
N ALA A 42 51.28 -28.31 48.96
CA ALA A 42 50.43 -28.69 47.84
C ALA A 42 48.94 -28.41 48.15
N SER A 43 48.50 -28.65 49.38
CA SER A 43 47.12 -28.37 49.82
C SER A 43 46.79 -26.88 49.84
N PHE A 44 47.67 -26.04 50.40
CA PHE A 44 47.47 -24.59 50.46
C PHE A 44 47.44 -23.97 49.07
N VAL A 45 48.40 -24.35 48.23
CA VAL A 45 48.49 -23.91 46.84
C VAL A 45 47.24 -24.35 46.07
N SER A 46 46.79 -25.60 46.24
CA SER A 46 45.58 -26.10 45.59
C SER A 46 44.33 -25.35 46.02
N ALA A 47 44.18 -25.07 47.33
CA ALA A 47 43.06 -24.32 47.87
C ALA A 47 43.01 -22.88 47.34
N LEU A 48 44.16 -22.20 47.25
CA LEU A 48 44.26 -20.86 46.69
C LEU A 48 43.93 -20.82 45.19
N TYR A 49 44.41 -21.79 44.40
CA TYR A 49 44.07 -21.88 42.97
C TYR A 49 42.59 -22.24 42.73
N LEU A 50 42.01 -23.11 43.55
CA LEU A 50 40.57 -23.43 43.50
C LEU A 50 39.74 -22.18 43.83
N ALA A 51 40.12 -21.46 44.87
CA ALA A 51 39.47 -20.22 45.26
C ALA A 51 39.60 -19.12 44.20
N TRP A 52 40.73 -19.04 43.52
CA TRP A 52 40.91 -18.12 42.41
C TRP A 52 40.06 -18.52 41.20
N LEU A 53 39.94 -19.80 40.86
CA LEU A 53 39.17 -20.21 39.68
C LEU A 53 37.66 -20.05 39.83
N PHE A 54 37.13 -20.32 41.03
CA PHE A 54 35.69 -20.28 41.30
C PHE A 54 35.21 -19.04 42.04
N GLY A 55 36.12 -18.28 42.66
CA GLY A 55 35.79 -17.16 43.52
C GLY A 55 36.22 -15.81 42.97
N TYR A 56 35.91 -14.78 43.76
CA TYR A 56 36.39 -13.42 43.54
C TYR A 56 37.71 -13.25 44.26
N ARG A 57 38.69 -12.61 43.61
CA ARG A 57 40.02 -12.34 44.16
C ARG A 57 39.94 -11.57 45.47
N GLU A 58 39.17 -10.49 45.48
CA GLU A 58 39.09 -9.57 46.63
C GLU A 58 38.36 -10.13 47.83
N ARG A 59 37.55 -11.18 47.63
CA ARG A 59 36.73 -11.77 48.69
C ARG A 59 37.19 -13.18 49.03
N THR A 60 37.22 -14.11 48.10
CA THR A 60 37.47 -15.53 48.41
C THR A 60 38.96 -15.82 48.58
N VAL A 61 39.81 -15.29 47.68
CA VAL A 61 41.25 -15.60 47.68
C VAL A 61 41.96 -14.91 48.85
N ILE A 62 41.67 -13.62 49.10
CA ILE A 62 42.29 -12.86 50.19
C ILE A 62 41.99 -13.50 51.55
N TRP A 63 40.74 -13.88 51.81
CA TRP A 63 40.37 -14.54 53.07
C TRP A 63 41.10 -15.88 53.25
N LEU A 64 41.23 -16.69 52.19
CA LEU A 64 41.97 -17.96 52.26
C LEU A 64 43.48 -17.77 52.43
N ALA A 65 44.06 -16.71 51.83
CA ALA A 65 45.45 -16.35 52.04
C ALA A 65 45.72 -15.96 53.50
N TYR A 66 44.82 -15.18 54.13
CA TYR A 66 44.92 -14.84 55.55
C TYR A 66 44.80 -16.07 56.46
N VAL A 67 43.86 -16.97 56.19
CA VAL A 67 43.71 -18.22 56.94
C VAL A 67 44.96 -19.09 56.82
N SER A 68 45.50 -19.22 55.62
CA SER A 68 46.72 -20.01 55.36
C SER A 68 47.95 -19.40 56.05
N LEU A 69 48.09 -18.07 56.05
CA LEU A 69 49.15 -17.38 56.77
C LEU A 69 49.06 -17.60 58.29
N PHE A 70 47.85 -17.53 58.85
CA PHE A 70 47.63 -17.81 60.26
C PHE A 70 47.96 -19.26 60.62
N GLN A 71 47.66 -20.22 59.73
CA GLN A 71 48.00 -21.63 59.90
C GLN A 71 49.52 -21.87 59.89
N VAL A 72 50.26 -21.20 58.99
CA VAL A 72 51.74 -21.27 58.97
C VAL A 72 52.35 -20.74 60.26
N VAL A 73 51.84 -19.60 60.75
CA VAL A 73 52.30 -19.03 62.04
C VAL A 73 51.95 -19.95 63.21
N GLY A 74 50.73 -20.49 63.25
CA GLY A 74 50.31 -21.43 64.29
C GLY A 74 51.11 -22.73 64.30
N LEU A 75 51.45 -23.26 63.13
CA LEU A 75 52.32 -24.45 62.98
C LEU A 75 53.74 -24.20 63.49
N SER A 76 54.29 -23.01 63.25
CA SER A 76 55.61 -22.62 63.77
C SER A 76 55.64 -22.59 65.29
N PHE A 77 54.59 -22.05 65.94
CA PHE A 77 54.47 -22.08 67.40
C PHE A 77 54.29 -23.50 67.95
N LEU A 78 53.53 -24.35 67.26
CA LEU A 78 53.24 -25.71 67.72
C LEU A 78 54.43 -26.67 67.58
N ARG A 79 55.28 -26.44 66.57
CA ARG A 79 56.52 -27.20 66.34
C ARG A 79 57.75 -26.60 67.05
N GLU A 80 57.60 -25.43 67.67
CA GLU A 80 58.70 -24.62 68.24
C GLU A 80 59.85 -24.38 67.25
N ASP A 81 59.53 -24.35 65.95
CA ASP A 81 60.49 -24.27 64.87
C ASP A 81 60.16 -23.11 63.93
N TYR A 82 61.12 -22.19 63.81
CA TYR A 82 61.01 -21.02 62.94
C TYR A 82 61.34 -21.35 61.47
N GLU A 83 61.94 -22.51 61.19
CA GLU A 83 62.16 -22.98 59.81
C GLU A 83 60.83 -23.25 59.08
N VAL A 84 59.74 -23.50 59.83
CA VAL A 84 58.39 -23.58 59.26
C VAL A 84 58.00 -22.28 58.56
N ILE A 85 58.36 -21.11 59.10
CA ILE A 85 58.03 -19.85 58.43
C ILE A 85 58.82 -19.69 57.13
N THR A 86 60.11 -20.04 57.15
CA THR A 86 60.97 -19.90 55.96
C THR A 86 60.66 -20.92 54.86
N GLN A 87 60.09 -22.07 55.20
CA GLN A 87 59.71 -23.10 54.23
C GLN A 87 58.32 -22.89 53.63
N PHE A 88 57.34 -22.39 54.40
CA PHE A 88 55.94 -22.28 53.95
C PHE A 88 55.52 -20.88 53.49
N LEU A 89 56.14 -19.82 54.03
CA LEU A 89 55.76 -18.45 53.69
C LEU A 89 56.15 -18.04 52.27
N PRO A 90 57.37 -18.34 51.76
CA PRO A 90 57.75 -18.00 50.38
C PRO A 90 56.83 -18.60 49.29
N PRO A 91 56.50 -19.91 49.29
CA PRO A 91 55.59 -20.46 48.28
C PRO A 91 54.18 -19.89 48.40
N LEU A 92 53.69 -19.61 49.61
CA LEU A 92 52.38 -18.99 49.83
C LEU A 92 52.33 -17.58 49.24
N LEU A 93 53.32 -16.75 49.53
CA LEU A 93 53.39 -15.37 49.02
C LEU A 93 53.51 -15.34 47.50
N LEU A 94 54.35 -16.20 46.91
CA LEU A 94 54.52 -16.29 45.46
C LEU A 94 53.19 -16.69 44.78
N THR A 95 52.46 -17.63 45.39
CA THR A 95 51.15 -18.09 44.88
C THR A 95 50.11 -16.96 44.92
N VAL A 96 50.04 -16.22 46.03
CA VAL A 96 49.14 -15.08 46.18
C VAL A 96 49.48 -13.98 45.18
N SER A 97 50.77 -13.65 45.00
CA SER A 97 51.22 -12.65 44.03
C SER A 97 50.85 -13.03 42.59
N LEU A 98 51.04 -14.30 42.21
CA LEU A 98 50.70 -14.79 40.86
C LEU A 98 49.19 -14.73 40.63
N ILE A 99 48.39 -15.17 41.61
CA ILE A 99 46.94 -15.06 41.56
C ILE A 99 46.47 -13.60 41.45
N TRP A 100 47.13 -12.67 42.13
CA TRP A 100 46.77 -11.25 42.09
C TRP A 100 47.13 -10.55 40.77
N LEU A 101 48.05 -11.09 39.98
CA LEU A 101 48.36 -10.58 38.65
C LEU A 101 47.33 -10.97 37.59
N PHE A 102 46.61 -12.08 37.79
CA PHE A 102 45.64 -12.59 36.81
C PHE A 102 44.21 -12.48 37.32
N GLU A 103 43.31 -11.95 36.49
CA GLU A 103 41.88 -11.89 36.78
C GLU A 103 41.28 -13.29 36.79
N SER A 104 40.34 -13.57 37.70
CA SER A 104 39.76 -14.90 37.75
C SER A 104 38.87 -15.17 36.52
N PRO A 105 38.83 -16.42 36.01
CA PRO A 105 37.88 -16.78 34.96
C PRO A 105 36.42 -16.52 35.34
N MET A 106 36.10 -16.64 36.64
CA MET A 106 34.77 -16.34 37.17
C MET A 106 34.45 -14.84 37.07
N GLU A 107 35.36 -13.95 37.50
CA GLU A 107 35.22 -12.49 37.38
C GLU A 107 35.01 -12.06 35.93
N ARG A 108 35.80 -12.62 35.01
CA ARG A 108 35.66 -12.37 33.57
C ARG A 108 34.29 -12.78 33.05
N ARG A 109 33.79 -13.94 33.48
CA ARG A 109 32.48 -14.45 33.06
C ARG A 109 31.35 -13.58 33.62
N THR A 110 31.42 -13.20 34.89
CA THR A 110 30.39 -12.37 35.52
C THR A 110 30.36 -10.98 34.90
N ARG A 111 31.52 -10.38 34.63
CA ARG A 111 31.60 -9.09 33.94
C ARG A 111 30.99 -9.13 32.54
N ARG A 112 31.29 -10.17 31.76
CA ARG A 112 30.66 -10.36 30.43
C ARG A 112 29.14 -10.50 30.53
N LEU A 113 28.64 -11.29 31.47
CA LEU A 113 27.21 -11.45 31.68
C LEU A 113 26.55 -10.14 32.11
N GLU A 114 27.21 -9.33 32.93
CA GLU A 114 26.71 -8.00 33.32
C GLU A 114 26.69 -7.02 32.14
N GLU A 115 27.74 -7.03 31.30
CA GLU A 115 27.80 -6.21 30.08
C GLU A 115 26.72 -6.63 29.07
N GLU A 116 26.53 -7.94 28.86
CA GLU A 116 25.46 -8.49 28.02
C GLU A 116 24.07 -8.13 28.57
N ARG A 117 23.87 -8.26 29.87
CA ARG A 117 22.62 -7.87 30.53
C ARG A 117 22.32 -6.39 30.31
N ARG A 118 23.29 -5.49 30.49
CA ARG A 118 23.11 -4.05 30.27
C ARG A 118 22.75 -3.75 28.82
N ARG A 119 23.44 -4.39 27.85
CA ARG A 119 23.11 -4.25 26.43
C ARG A 119 21.70 -4.69 26.12
N LEU A 120 21.27 -5.84 26.62
CA LEU A 120 19.91 -6.35 26.44
C LEU A 120 18.87 -5.44 27.10
N GLU A 121 19.15 -4.88 28.27
CA GLU A 121 18.27 -3.91 28.93
C GLU A 121 18.14 -2.60 28.12
N GLU A 122 19.22 -2.14 27.48
CA GLU A 122 19.18 -0.98 26.58
C GLU A 122 18.41 -1.25 25.28
N GLU A 123 18.61 -2.42 24.67
CA GLU A 123 17.88 -2.85 23.47
C GLU A 123 16.39 -2.99 23.77
N LEU A 124 16.02 -3.57 24.91
CA LEU A 124 14.62 -3.67 25.34
C LEU A 124 13.96 -2.29 25.47
N ARG A 125 14.65 -1.32 26.09
CA ARG A 125 14.14 0.05 26.22
C ARG A 125 13.96 0.75 24.88
N ARG A 126 14.86 0.51 23.91
CA ARG A 126 14.73 1.06 22.55
C ARG A 126 13.53 0.46 21.85
N ASN A 127 13.38 -0.87 21.91
CA ASN A 127 12.24 -1.57 21.32
C ASN A 127 10.91 -1.11 21.93
N ASP A 128 10.83 -0.92 23.26
CA ASP A 128 9.63 -0.40 23.92
C ASP A 128 9.27 1.03 23.46
N ALA A 129 10.27 1.89 23.26
CA ALA A 129 10.05 3.23 22.75
C ALA A 129 9.58 3.24 21.28
N GLU A 130 10.13 2.35 20.46
CA GLU A 130 9.71 2.16 19.07
C GLU A 130 8.28 1.61 18.98
N LEU A 131 7.93 0.63 19.81
CA LEU A 131 6.57 0.09 19.91
C LEU A 131 5.55 1.18 20.24
N ARG A 132 5.84 2.06 21.20
CA ARG A 132 4.94 3.18 21.54
C ARG A 132 4.73 4.14 20.36
N ARG A 133 5.81 4.51 19.66
CA ARG A 133 5.72 5.37 18.47
C ARG A 133 4.89 4.73 17.35
N LEU A 134 5.07 3.43 17.12
CA LEU A 134 4.29 2.70 16.12
C LEU A 134 2.81 2.62 16.50
N LEU A 135 2.50 2.41 17.78
CA LEU A 135 1.11 2.43 18.27
C LEU A 135 0.45 3.79 18.08
N GLU A 136 1.16 4.89 18.36
CA GLU A 136 0.68 6.25 18.09
C GLU A 136 0.42 6.47 16.59
N GLN A 137 1.34 6.06 15.72
CA GLN A 137 1.17 6.14 14.27
C GLN A 137 -0.02 5.32 13.77
N ILE A 138 -0.22 4.12 14.31
CA ILE A 138 -1.37 3.27 13.98
C ILE A 138 -2.67 3.97 14.38
N ASN A 139 -2.75 4.54 15.57
CA ASN A 139 -3.94 5.25 16.03
C ASN A 139 -4.24 6.47 15.15
N LEU A 140 -3.22 7.27 14.82
CA LEU A 140 -3.37 8.40 13.88
C LEU A 140 -3.86 7.93 12.50
N SER A 141 -3.33 6.82 11.99
CA SER A 141 -3.76 6.27 10.70
C SER A 141 -5.21 5.77 10.72
N LYS A 142 -5.67 5.20 11.85
CA LYS A 142 -7.06 4.79 12.04
C LYS A 142 -7.99 6.00 12.06
N ASP A 143 -7.64 7.05 12.81
CA ASP A 143 -8.43 8.29 12.85
C ASP A 143 -8.55 8.94 11.47
N LEU A 144 -7.45 8.94 10.70
CA LEU A 144 -7.45 9.44 9.32
C LEU A 144 -8.33 8.58 8.40
N ALA A 145 -8.25 7.25 8.51
CA ALA A 145 -9.08 6.34 7.73
C ALA A 145 -10.58 6.53 8.03
N GLU A 146 -10.95 6.72 9.30
CA GLU A 146 -12.33 7.01 9.68
C GLU A 146 -12.83 8.34 9.10
N ARG A 147 -11.99 9.40 9.13
CA ARG A 147 -12.35 10.70 8.53
C ARG A 147 -12.55 10.59 7.03
N LEU A 148 -11.63 9.94 6.32
CA LEU A 148 -11.73 9.71 4.88
C LEU A 148 -12.95 8.86 4.52
N SER A 149 -13.30 7.86 5.33
CA SER A 149 -14.52 7.07 5.13
C SER A 149 -15.78 7.94 5.25
N ARG A 150 -15.83 8.85 6.21
CA ARG A 150 -16.97 9.77 6.37
C ARG A 150 -17.05 10.77 5.22
N GLU A 151 -15.94 11.34 4.80
CA GLU A 151 -15.88 12.24 3.65
C GLU A 151 -16.33 11.54 2.37
N LYS A 152 -15.87 10.31 2.14
CA LYS A 152 -16.32 9.48 1.02
C LYS A 152 -17.84 9.26 1.03
N GLU A 153 -18.41 8.92 2.19
CA GLU A 153 -19.87 8.75 2.30
C GLU A 153 -20.65 10.04 2.00
N ILE A 154 -20.13 11.20 2.41
CA ILE A 154 -20.75 12.50 2.11
C ILE A 154 -20.73 12.75 0.61
N ILE A 155 -19.58 12.58 -0.03
CA ILE A 155 -19.40 12.78 -1.47
C ILE A 155 -20.27 11.80 -2.27
N GLU A 156 -20.35 10.53 -1.88
CA GLU A 156 -21.22 9.56 -2.56
C GLU A 156 -22.71 9.93 -2.47
N ARG A 157 -23.15 10.51 -1.34
CA ARG A 157 -24.53 10.99 -1.19
C ARG A 157 -24.79 12.22 -2.06
N GLU A 158 -23.85 13.16 -2.10
CA GLU A 158 -23.94 14.34 -2.97
C GLU A 158 -23.96 13.95 -4.44
N PHE A 159 -23.10 13.01 -4.85
CA PHE A 159 -23.07 12.51 -6.23
C PHE A 159 -24.38 11.82 -6.64
N ARG A 160 -25.00 11.05 -5.73
CA ARG A 160 -26.32 10.45 -6.00
C ARG A 160 -27.40 11.50 -6.18
N ARG A 161 -27.42 12.54 -5.34
CA ARG A 161 -28.38 13.64 -5.46
C ARG A 161 -28.22 14.38 -6.79
N LEU A 162 -26.99 14.77 -7.13
CA LEU A 162 -26.70 15.44 -8.41
C LEU A 162 -27.12 14.59 -9.61
N ARG A 163 -26.92 13.27 -9.54
CA ARG A 163 -27.33 12.36 -10.61
C ARG A 163 -28.85 12.24 -10.74
N GLU A 164 -29.58 12.24 -9.62
CA GLU A 164 -31.04 12.25 -9.61
C GLU A 164 -31.59 13.58 -10.15
N GLU A 165 -30.98 14.71 -9.77
CA GLU A 165 -31.31 16.04 -10.27
C GLU A 165 -31.06 16.16 -11.78
N GLU A 166 -29.90 15.71 -12.28
CA GLU A 166 -29.56 15.74 -13.72
C GLU A 166 -30.52 14.87 -14.55
N LEU A 167 -30.94 13.71 -14.03
CA LEU A 167 -31.92 12.85 -14.70
C LEU A 167 -33.30 13.50 -14.74
N ALA A 168 -33.73 14.13 -13.64
CA ALA A 168 -35.01 14.82 -13.59
C ALA A 168 -35.04 16.02 -14.56
N GLU A 169 -33.96 16.82 -14.59
CA GLU A 169 -33.83 17.96 -15.50
C GLU A 169 -33.83 17.51 -16.97
N LYS A 170 -33.15 16.40 -17.29
CA LYS A 170 -33.20 15.79 -18.63
C LYS A 170 -34.61 15.38 -19.03
N GLU A 171 -35.36 14.72 -18.14
CA GLU A 171 -36.74 14.32 -18.43
C GLU A 171 -37.66 15.54 -18.64
N GLU A 172 -37.48 16.60 -17.85
CA GLU A 172 -38.25 17.85 -18.03
C GLU A 172 -37.94 18.51 -19.37
N LEU A 173 -36.66 18.64 -19.73
CA LEU A 173 -36.23 19.20 -21.02
C LEU A 173 -36.72 18.36 -22.22
N GLU A 174 -36.73 17.03 -22.09
CA GLU A 174 -37.27 16.15 -23.14
C GLU A 174 -38.78 16.36 -23.32
N ARG A 175 -39.55 16.49 -22.25
CA ARG A 175 -41.00 16.77 -22.31
C ARG A 175 -41.27 18.15 -22.91
N GLU A 176 -40.52 19.17 -22.51
CA GLU A 176 -40.65 20.52 -23.09
C GLU A 176 -40.34 20.52 -24.59
N ARG A 177 -39.29 19.80 -25.01
CA ARG A 177 -38.94 19.62 -26.41
C ARG A 177 -40.09 18.96 -27.19
N GLU A 178 -40.69 17.90 -26.68
CA GLU A 178 -41.82 17.23 -27.33
C GLU A 178 -43.02 18.15 -27.51
N ILE A 179 -43.38 18.91 -26.47
CA ILE A 179 -44.48 19.89 -26.53
C ILE A 179 -44.19 20.98 -27.57
N LEU A 180 -42.96 21.49 -27.62
CA LEU A 180 -42.56 22.51 -28.59
C LEU A 180 -42.60 21.97 -30.02
N VAL A 181 -42.15 20.72 -30.25
CA VAL A 181 -42.22 20.07 -31.57
C VAL A 181 -43.67 19.89 -32.02
N GLN A 182 -44.57 19.46 -31.12
CA GLN A 182 -46.00 19.35 -31.44
C GLN A 182 -46.61 20.70 -31.82
N LYS A 183 -46.34 21.76 -31.03
CA LYS A 183 -46.81 23.12 -31.34
C LYS A 183 -46.26 23.64 -32.67
N LEU A 184 -45.00 23.35 -32.99
CA LEU A 184 -44.39 23.71 -34.27
C LEU A 184 -45.13 23.03 -35.44
N GLN A 185 -45.41 21.73 -35.32
CA GLN A 185 -46.14 20.98 -36.35
C GLN A 185 -47.58 21.48 -36.52
N GLU A 186 -48.28 21.80 -35.43
CA GLU A 186 -49.63 22.37 -35.49
C GLU A 186 -49.65 23.75 -36.16
N ASN A 187 -48.72 24.63 -35.77
CA ASN A 187 -48.62 25.96 -36.36
C ASN A 187 -48.21 25.90 -37.84
N GLN A 188 -47.35 24.96 -38.22
CA GLN A 188 -46.98 24.74 -39.61
C GLN A 188 -48.18 24.28 -40.45
N ARG A 189 -49.03 23.39 -39.92
CA ARG A 189 -50.30 22.99 -40.58
C ARG A 189 -51.27 24.17 -40.73
N LYS A 190 -51.46 24.96 -39.67
CA LYS A 190 -52.33 26.16 -39.72
C LYS A 190 -51.82 27.17 -40.75
N LEU A 191 -50.51 27.41 -40.80
CA LEU A 191 -49.90 28.28 -41.81
C LEU A 191 -50.20 27.78 -43.22
N THR A 192 -50.04 26.49 -43.50
CA THR A 192 -50.36 25.92 -44.82
C THR A 192 -51.84 26.06 -45.17
N GLU A 193 -52.74 25.84 -44.21
CA GLU A 193 -54.18 26.03 -44.44
C GLU A 193 -54.54 27.49 -44.71
N TYR A 194 -53.93 28.44 -43.98
CA TYR A 194 -54.16 29.86 -44.19
C TYR A 194 -53.58 30.34 -45.52
N THR A 195 -52.38 29.89 -45.92
CA THR A 195 -51.81 30.23 -47.24
C THR A 195 -52.70 29.72 -48.37
N ASP A 196 -53.16 28.46 -48.30
CA ASP A 196 -54.06 27.88 -49.31
C ASP A 196 -55.39 28.64 -49.40
N ARG A 197 -55.91 29.10 -48.25
CA ARG A 197 -57.15 29.87 -48.19
C ARG A 197 -56.98 31.29 -48.74
N LEU A 198 -55.83 31.91 -48.48
CA LEU A 198 -55.46 33.21 -49.02
C LEU A 198 -55.28 33.15 -50.54
N GLU A 199 -54.62 32.11 -51.07
CA GLU A 199 -54.49 31.88 -52.52
C GLU A 199 -55.85 31.70 -53.19
N ARG A 200 -56.75 30.91 -52.59
CA ARG A 200 -58.11 30.75 -53.10
C ARG A 200 -58.89 32.06 -53.11
N LEU A 201 -58.84 32.83 -52.02
CA LEU A 201 -59.53 34.12 -51.92
C LEU A 201 -58.95 35.17 -52.87
N THR A 202 -57.62 35.23 -53.02
CA THR A 202 -56.98 36.14 -53.97
C THR A 202 -57.36 35.80 -55.41
N LYS A 203 -57.45 34.50 -55.75
CA LYS A 203 -57.91 34.07 -57.08
C LYS A 203 -59.37 34.46 -57.35
N ILE A 204 -60.28 34.18 -56.41
CA ILE A 204 -61.71 34.55 -56.53
C ILE A 204 -61.87 36.07 -56.60
N ASN A 205 -61.12 36.83 -55.80
CA ASN A 205 -61.20 38.30 -55.81
C ASN A 205 -60.68 38.88 -57.14
N ARG A 206 -59.70 38.23 -57.77
CA ARG A 206 -59.21 38.59 -59.12
C ARG A 206 -60.27 38.29 -60.19
N GLU A 207 -60.90 37.13 -60.14
CA GLU A 207 -62.01 36.75 -61.04
C GLU A 207 -63.22 37.71 -60.88
N LEU A 208 -63.57 38.09 -59.65
CA LEU A 208 -64.62 39.09 -59.39
C LEU A 208 -64.26 40.49 -59.91
N PHE A 209 -62.97 40.88 -59.86
CA PHE A 209 -62.50 42.14 -60.40
C PHE A 209 -62.66 42.17 -61.93
N GLU A 210 -62.25 41.10 -62.61
CA GLU A 210 -62.40 40.93 -64.07
C GLU A 210 -63.89 40.94 -64.49
N MET A 211 -64.78 40.28 -63.74
CA MET A 211 -66.23 40.32 -64.00
C MET A 211 -66.82 41.72 -63.76
N LEU A 212 -66.38 42.44 -62.73
CA LEU A 212 -66.84 43.81 -62.45
C LEU A 212 -66.39 44.80 -63.52
N GLU A 213 -65.15 44.71 -64.01
CA GLU A 213 -64.68 45.51 -65.16
C GLU A 213 -65.52 45.21 -66.41
N ALA A 214 -65.74 43.93 -66.72
CA ALA A 214 -66.56 43.54 -67.87
C ALA A 214 -68.02 44.04 -67.80
N ILE A 215 -68.65 44.03 -66.62
CA ILE A 215 -70.03 44.55 -66.44
C ILE A 215 -70.06 46.08 -66.54
N GLN A 216 -69.02 46.76 -66.08
CA GLN A 216 -68.92 48.22 -66.10
C GLN A 216 -68.73 48.76 -67.54
N ASP A 217 -68.12 47.97 -68.42
CA ASP A 217 -67.90 48.31 -69.84
C ASP A 217 -69.12 48.03 -70.74
N VAL A 218 -70.08 47.18 -70.33
CA VAL A 218 -71.14 46.67 -71.22
C VAL A 218 -72.53 47.30 -71.03
N GLU A 219 -72.93 47.82 -69.84
CA GLU A 219 -74.25 48.48 -69.69
C GLU A 219 -74.33 49.64 -68.66
N PRO A 220 -74.74 50.88 -69.04
CA PRO A 220 -74.81 52.00 -68.09
C PRO A 220 -76.15 52.16 -67.34
N LYS A 221 -77.22 51.40 -67.62
CA LYS A 221 -78.56 51.75 -67.07
C LYS A 221 -79.46 50.63 -66.49
N GLY A 222 -79.01 49.37 -66.39
CA GLY A 222 -79.85 48.26 -65.89
C GLY A 222 -79.52 47.66 -64.51
N GLY A 223 -78.25 47.55 -64.10
CA GLY A 223 -77.82 46.64 -63.03
C GLY A 223 -77.51 47.24 -61.65
N LYS A 224 -78.17 48.32 -61.19
CA LYS A 224 -77.77 49.03 -59.95
C LYS A 224 -77.83 48.18 -58.66
N GLU A 225 -78.76 47.23 -58.56
CA GLU A 225 -78.87 46.37 -57.36
C GLU A 225 -77.82 45.26 -57.31
N GLU A 226 -77.54 44.60 -58.44
CA GLU A 226 -76.49 43.57 -58.53
C GLU A 226 -75.09 44.17 -58.36
N VAL A 227 -74.83 45.33 -58.98
CA VAL A 227 -73.56 46.06 -58.78
C VAL A 227 -73.40 46.53 -57.33
N SER A 228 -74.49 46.88 -56.64
CA SER A 228 -74.45 47.24 -55.22
C SER A 228 -74.18 46.03 -54.32
N ARG A 229 -74.81 44.88 -54.58
CA ARG A 229 -74.55 43.62 -53.86
C ARG A 229 -73.11 43.16 -54.06
N LEU A 230 -72.60 43.15 -55.29
CA LEU A 230 -71.22 42.82 -55.60
C LEU A 230 -70.22 43.80 -54.95
N ARG A 231 -70.55 45.10 -54.86
CA ARG A 231 -69.73 46.07 -54.11
C ARG A 231 -69.74 45.84 -52.60
N GLN A 232 -70.87 45.41 -52.02
CA GLN A 232 -70.95 45.06 -50.60
C GLN A 232 -70.18 43.77 -50.29
N GLU A 233 -70.32 42.73 -51.13
CA GLU A 233 -69.52 41.51 -51.03
C GLU A 233 -68.03 41.81 -51.18
N ARG A 234 -67.64 42.66 -52.14
CA ARG A 234 -66.26 43.14 -52.27
C ARG A 234 -65.75 43.80 -50.99
N LYS A 235 -66.52 44.71 -50.39
CA LYS A 235 -66.12 45.38 -49.14
C LYS A 235 -65.97 44.38 -47.99
N ARG A 236 -66.79 43.34 -47.96
CA ARG A 236 -66.75 42.27 -46.95
C ARG A 236 -65.52 41.37 -47.15
N LEU A 237 -65.32 40.87 -48.38
CA LEU A 237 -64.16 40.06 -48.76
C LEU A 237 -62.83 40.81 -48.60
N SER A 238 -62.80 42.11 -48.92
CA SER A 238 -61.62 42.95 -48.71
C SER A 238 -61.28 43.11 -47.23
N ARG A 239 -62.27 43.22 -46.34
CA ARG A 239 -62.03 43.27 -44.89
C ARG A 239 -61.56 41.93 -44.34
N GLU A 240 -62.15 40.83 -44.80
CA GLU A 240 -61.71 39.48 -44.44
C GLU A 240 -60.28 39.20 -44.94
N LEU A 241 -59.91 39.68 -46.14
CA LEU A 241 -58.54 39.59 -46.66
C LEU A 241 -57.53 40.35 -45.80
N ILE A 242 -57.88 41.57 -45.37
CA ILE A 242 -57.00 42.37 -44.50
C ILE A 242 -56.83 41.69 -43.14
N GLN A 243 -57.92 41.21 -42.53
CA GLN A 243 -57.85 40.47 -41.26
C GLN A 243 -57.03 39.17 -41.38
N MET A 244 -57.15 38.46 -42.49
CA MET A 244 -56.34 37.26 -42.76
C MET A 244 -54.86 37.61 -42.97
N GLN A 245 -54.55 38.72 -43.64
CA GLN A 245 -53.16 39.19 -43.79
C GLN A 245 -52.54 39.56 -42.44
N GLU A 246 -53.27 40.28 -41.58
CA GLU A 246 -52.80 40.63 -40.23
C GLU A 246 -52.51 39.39 -39.38
N LEU A 247 -53.41 38.40 -39.38
CA LEU A 247 -53.22 37.12 -38.69
C LEU A 247 -52.01 36.33 -39.22
N LEU A 248 -51.76 36.39 -40.53
CA LEU A 248 -50.63 35.69 -41.15
C LEU A 248 -49.31 36.38 -40.82
N GLU A 249 -49.29 37.71 -40.73
CA GLU A 249 -48.13 38.47 -40.25
C GLU A 249 -47.81 38.19 -38.78
N GLU A 250 -48.81 38.12 -37.90
CA GLU A 250 -48.61 37.75 -36.49
C GLU A 250 -48.05 36.32 -36.35
N LEU A 251 -48.65 35.34 -37.03
CA LEU A 251 -48.15 33.96 -37.03
C LEU A 251 -46.75 33.84 -37.62
N SER A 252 -46.45 34.60 -38.67
CA SER A 252 -45.10 34.66 -39.26
C SER A 252 -44.06 35.17 -38.26
N ARG A 253 -44.41 36.22 -37.49
CA ARG A 253 -43.52 36.76 -36.44
C ARG A 253 -43.30 35.75 -35.32
N GLU A 254 -44.35 35.12 -34.81
CA GLU A 254 -44.21 34.06 -33.80
C GLU A 254 -43.36 32.88 -34.31
N ASN A 255 -43.51 32.50 -35.57
CA ASN A 255 -42.73 31.41 -36.16
C ASN A 255 -41.24 31.77 -36.32
N MET A 256 -40.94 33.05 -36.63
CA MET A 256 -39.56 33.56 -36.61
C MET A 256 -38.97 33.55 -35.19
N GLU A 257 -39.73 33.93 -34.17
CA GLU A 257 -39.26 33.91 -32.78
C GLU A 257 -38.99 32.48 -32.29
N ILE A 258 -39.86 31.53 -32.64
CA ILE A 258 -39.66 30.11 -32.33
C ILE A 258 -38.44 29.55 -33.08
N SER A 259 -38.26 29.89 -34.35
CA SER A 259 -37.08 29.48 -35.13
C SER A 259 -35.78 29.99 -34.52
N LYS A 260 -35.74 31.24 -34.04
CA LYS A 260 -34.57 31.77 -33.33
C LYS A 260 -34.28 31.01 -32.03
N LYS A 261 -35.31 30.73 -31.22
CA LYS A 261 -35.14 29.92 -30.01
C LYS A 261 -34.63 28.52 -30.32
N TYR A 262 -35.09 27.93 -31.42
CA TYR A 262 -34.61 26.64 -31.89
C TYR A 262 -33.14 26.70 -32.31
N GLU A 263 -32.72 27.71 -33.08
CA GLU A 263 -31.31 27.91 -33.45
C GLU A 263 -30.40 28.10 -32.24
N ASP A 264 -30.84 28.85 -31.23
CA ASP A 264 -30.07 29.06 -30.01
C ASP A 264 -29.95 27.78 -29.16
N LEU A 265 -31.01 26.98 -29.08
CA LEU A 265 -30.97 25.64 -28.47
C LEU A 265 -30.02 24.71 -29.23
N LEU A 266 -30.01 24.77 -30.57
CA LEU A 266 -29.15 23.95 -31.41
C LEU A 266 -27.67 24.30 -31.19
N LYS A 267 -27.35 25.59 -31.06
CA LYS A 267 -25.98 26.05 -30.72
C LYS A 267 -25.54 25.57 -29.34
N LYS A 268 -26.43 25.61 -28.32
CA LYS A 268 -26.13 25.08 -26.98
C LYS A 268 -25.86 23.58 -27.02
N PHE A 269 -26.69 22.83 -27.74
CA PHE A 269 -26.50 21.40 -27.93
C PHE A 269 -25.17 21.07 -28.62
N GLU A 270 -24.78 21.83 -29.65
CA GLU A 270 -23.47 21.67 -30.29
C GLU A 270 -22.30 21.99 -29.35
N GLN A 271 -22.44 22.96 -28.44
CA GLN A 271 -21.42 23.26 -27.43
C GLN A 271 -21.25 22.10 -26.45
N GLU A 272 -22.33 21.59 -25.87
CA GLU A 272 -22.28 20.44 -24.94
C GLU A 272 -21.71 19.19 -25.61
N ARG A 273 -22.07 18.95 -26.88
CA ARG A 273 -21.52 17.85 -27.66
C ARG A 273 -20.00 17.97 -27.81
N ARG A 274 -19.48 19.16 -28.10
CA ARG A 274 -18.03 19.41 -28.20
C ARG A 274 -17.33 19.22 -26.85
N GLU A 275 -17.96 19.61 -25.75
CA GLU A 275 -17.41 19.37 -24.41
C GLU A 275 -17.33 17.88 -24.08
N ARG A 276 -18.38 17.13 -24.44
CA ARG A 276 -18.36 15.67 -24.31
C ARG A 276 -17.25 15.02 -25.14
N GLU A 277 -17.09 15.41 -26.40
CA GLU A 277 -16.01 14.92 -27.26
C GLU A 277 -14.62 15.24 -26.67
N ARG A 278 -14.44 16.41 -26.05
CA ARG A 278 -13.19 16.76 -25.33
C ARG A 278 -12.95 15.85 -24.13
N LEU A 279 -13.98 15.61 -23.31
CA LEU A 279 -13.88 14.74 -22.14
C LEU A 279 -13.61 13.28 -22.52
N GLU A 280 -14.20 12.77 -23.61
CA GLU A 280 -13.91 11.42 -24.13
C GLU A 280 -12.43 11.30 -24.55
N VAL A 281 -11.87 12.30 -25.23
CA VAL A 281 -10.43 12.33 -25.57
C VAL A 281 -9.55 12.40 -24.32
N GLU A 282 -9.96 13.13 -23.30
CA GLU A 282 -9.21 13.20 -22.04
C GLU A 282 -9.18 11.85 -21.31
N VAL A 283 -10.30 11.13 -21.30
CA VAL A 283 -10.39 9.75 -20.78
C VAL A 283 -9.50 8.80 -21.59
N GLU A 284 -9.53 8.86 -22.93
CA GLU A 284 -8.64 8.04 -23.77
C GLU A 284 -7.16 8.32 -23.48
N ASN A 285 -6.78 9.59 -23.29
CA ASN A 285 -5.41 9.95 -22.97
C ASN A 285 -4.99 9.43 -21.60
N LEU A 286 -5.88 9.46 -20.60
CA LEU A 286 -5.63 8.86 -19.29
C LEU A 286 -5.48 7.34 -19.38
N LEU A 287 -6.30 6.66 -20.19
CA LEU A 287 -6.17 5.23 -20.44
C LEU A 287 -4.84 4.89 -21.11
N LYS A 288 -4.43 5.64 -22.14
CA LYS A 288 -3.11 5.48 -22.78
C LYS A 288 -1.96 5.72 -21.82
N GLN A 289 -2.07 6.68 -20.90
CA GLN A 289 -1.05 6.88 -19.85
C GLN A 289 -0.94 5.68 -18.90
N VAL A 290 -2.05 5.01 -18.60
CA VAL A 290 -2.06 3.79 -17.79
C VAL A 290 -1.46 2.61 -18.56
N GLU A 291 -1.76 2.47 -19.84
CA GLU A 291 -1.17 1.46 -20.73
C GLU A 291 0.34 1.65 -20.88
N ASN A 292 0.81 2.88 -21.14
CA ASN A 292 2.24 3.19 -21.18
C ASN A 292 2.94 2.86 -19.85
N ARG A 293 2.28 3.09 -18.70
CA ARG A 293 2.83 2.64 -17.42
C ARG A 293 2.94 1.11 -17.38
N LYS A 294 1.93 0.36 -17.82
CA LYS A 294 1.97 -1.10 -17.88
C LYS A 294 3.15 -1.61 -18.71
N GLU A 295 3.37 -1.04 -19.89
CA GLU A 295 4.49 -1.39 -20.78
C GLU A 295 5.85 -1.11 -20.11
N VAL A 296 6.00 0.05 -19.47
CA VAL A 296 7.23 0.38 -18.71
C VAL A 296 7.47 -0.62 -17.58
N TYR A 297 6.43 -1.03 -16.85
CA TYR A 297 6.57 -2.04 -15.80
C TYR A 297 6.85 -3.43 -16.37
N GLU A 298 6.28 -3.80 -17.52
CA GLU A 298 6.61 -5.04 -18.24
C GLU A 298 8.10 -5.09 -18.62
N GLU A 299 8.62 -4.00 -19.20
CA GLU A 299 10.03 -3.89 -19.54
C GLU A 299 10.93 -3.94 -18.29
N VAL A 300 10.60 -3.18 -17.25
CA VAL A 300 11.37 -3.16 -15.99
C VAL A 300 11.37 -4.53 -15.31
N PHE A 301 10.24 -5.23 -15.26
CA PHE A 301 10.17 -6.57 -14.68
C PHE A 301 10.94 -7.59 -15.52
N SER A 302 10.90 -7.46 -16.85
CA SER A 302 11.67 -8.32 -17.75
C SER A 302 13.18 -8.17 -17.55
N PHE A 303 13.64 -6.94 -17.27
CA PHE A 303 15.04 -6.59 -17.02
C PHE A 303 15.51 -6.99 -15.62
N LEU A 304 14.71 -6.74 -14.58
CA LEU A 304 15.10 -7.02 -13.19
C LEU A 304 15.07 -8.51 -12.84
N PHE A 305 14.20 -9.30 -13.47
CA PHE A 305 14.00 -10.70 -13.11
C PHE A 305 14.35 -11.64 -14.27
N GLU A 306 15.63 -11.96 -14.41
CA GLU A 306 16.13 -12.85 -15.47
C GLU A 306 15.53 -14.27 -15.44
N ASN A 307 15.19 -14.79 -14.25
CA ASN A 307 14.69 -16.15 -14.07
C ASN A 307 13.17 -16.25 -13.88
N ILE A 308 12.44 -15.13 -13.94
CA ILE A 308 10.99 -15.08 -13.72
C ILE A 308 10.25 -14.54 -14.96
N GLU A 309 9.23 -15.26 -15.39
CA GLU A 309 8.15 -14.81 -16.28
C GLU A 309 6.95 -14.31 -15.49
N PHE A 310 6.22 -13.35 -16.06
CA PHE A 310 4.99 -12.83 -15.48
C PHE A 310 3.84 -12.98 -16.47
N GLU A 311 2.66 -13.41 -15.99
CA GLU A 311 1.44 -13.24 -16.77
C GLU A 311 1.00 -11.77 -16.76
N GLU A 312 0.40 -11.28 -17.87
CA GLU A 312 -0.02 -9.88 -18.02
C GLU A 312 -0.92 -9.38 -16.87
N ARG A 313 -1.71 -10.28 -16.28
CA ARG A 313 -2.58 -9.96 -15.14
C ARG A 313 -1.80 -9.75 -13.85
N ALA A 314 -0.73 -10.50 -13.62
CA ALA A 314 0.11 -10.33 -12.44
C ALA A 314 0.76 -8.94 -12.39
N ILE A 315 1.06 -8.35 -13.56
CA ILE A 315 1.61 -7.00 -13.67
C ILE A 315 0.54 -5.93 -13.40
N ARG A 316 -0.69 -6.16 -13.88
CA ARG A 316 -1.84 -5.28 -13.54
C ARG A 316 -2.12 -5.30 -12.04
N GLU A 317 -2.13 -6.48 -11.44
CA GLU A 317 -2.32 -6.62 -10.00
C GLU A 317 -1.18 -5.96 -9.21
N PHE A 318 0.06 -6.07 -9.69
CA PHE A 318 1.19 -5.35 -9.09
C PHE A 318 1.03 -3.83 -9.17
N LEU A 319 0.48 -3.28 -10.26
CA LEU A 319 0.22 -1.85 -10.42
C LEU A 319 -0.80 -1.31 -9.41
N GLU A 320 -1.81 -2.11 -9.08
CA GLU A 320 -2.87 -1.78 -8.12
C GLU A 320 -2.40 -1.81 -6.65
N LEU A 321 -1.23 -2.40 -6.36
CA LEU A 321 -0.66 -2.44 -5.01
C LEU A 321 -0.22 -1.06 -4.50
N ASP A 322 -0.37 -0.85 -3.20
CA ASP A 322 0.19 0.29 -2.48
C ASP A 322 1.73 0.28 -2.47
N ARG A 323 2.36 1.45 -2.24
CA ARG A 323 3.83 1.60 -2.26
C ARG A 323 4.55 0.67 -1.27
N VAL A 324 3.96 0.42 -0.09
CA VAL A 324 4.53 -0.46 0.94
C VAL A 324 4.44 -1.92 0.49
N ALA A 325 3.28 -2.34 -0.01
CA ALA A 325 3.06 -3.68 -0.57
C ALA A 325 4.00 -3.96 -1.75
N LYS A 326 4.17 -3.00 -2.67
CA LYS A 326 5.08 -3.13 -3.81
C LYS A 326 6.51 -3.46 -3.40
N ARG A 327 7.03 -2.86 -2.32
CA ARG A 327 8.39 -3.12 -1.83
C ARG A 327 8.55 -4.54 -1.30
N GLU A 328 7.58 -5.02 -0.52
CA GLU A 328 7.61 -6.39 0.03
C GLU A 328 7.43 -7.43 -1.08
N PHE A 329 6.54 -7.19 -2.04
CA PHE A 329 6.38 -8.07 -3.21
C PHE A 329 7.64 -8.11 -4.08
N LEU A 330 8.29 -6.97 -4.32
CA LEU A 330 9.57 -6.95 -5.05
C LEU A 330 10.68 -7.70 -4.30
N ARG A 331 10.75 -7.60 -2.97
CA ARG A 331 11.71 -8.36 -2.15
C ARG A 331 11.49 -9.87 -2.30
N GLU A 332 10.26 -10.34 -2.17
CA GLU A 332 9.92 -11.76 -2.33
C GLU A 332 10.14 -12.27 -3.76
N LEU A 333 9.87 -11.45 -4.78
CA LEU A 333 10.17 -11.79 -6.18
C LEU A 333 11.67 -11.84 -6.45
N MET A 334 12.47 -10.95 -5.83
CA MET A 334 13.93 -11.01 -5.92
C MET A 334 14.47 -12.29 -5.27
N LEU A 335 13.94 -12.66 -4.10
CA LEU A 335 14.26 -13.93 -3.47
C LEU A 335 13.91 -15.11 -4.38
N LEU A 336 12.71 -15.11 -4.98
CA LEU A 336 12.32 -16.15 -5.93
C LEU A 336 13.25 -16.23 -7.15
N ASN A 337 13.73 -15.08 -7.64
CA ASN A 337 14.62 -15.00 -8.81
C ASN A 337 15.99 -15.64 -8.55
N MET A 338 16.44 -15.63 -7.29
CA MET A 338 17.71 -16.22 -6.85
C MET A 338 17.62 -17.72 -6.52
N LYS A 339 16.40 -18.29 -6.42
CA LYS A 339 16.18 -19.66 -5.96
C LYS A 339 16.25 -20.69 -7.09
N ASP A 340 16.82 -21.85 -6.76
CA ASP A 340 16.90 -23.02 -7.64
C ASP A 340 15.65 -23.90 -7.54
N ARG A 341 15.43 -24.75 -8.56
CA ARG A 341 14.24 -25.61 -8.67
C ARG A 341 14.13 -26.67 -7.57
N ASP A 342 15.23 -26.95 -6.86
CA ASP A 342 15.31 -27.97 -5.82
C ASP A 342 14.89 -27.47 -4.43
N GLU A 343 14.59 -26.17 -4.29
CA GLU A 343 14.11 -25.61 -3.03
C GLU A 343 12.66 -25.99 -2.74
N ARG A 344 12.38 -26.28 -1.46
CA ARG A 344 11.04 -26.67 -0.99
C ARG A 344 10.15 -25.45 -0.84
N PHE A 345 9.23 -25.27 -1.79
CA PHE A 345 8.16 -24.27 -1.69
C PHE A 345 6.85 -24.87 -1.18
N GLU A 346 6.00 -24.04 -0.54
CA GLU A 346 4.66 -24.46 -0.14
C GLU A 346 3.78 -24.70 -1.38
N VAL A 347 3.32 -25.94 -1.56
CA VAL A 347 2.43 -26.33 -2.67
C VAL A 347 0.98 -26.00 -2.32
N MET A 348 0.22 -25.53 -3.31
CA MET A 348 -1.24 -25.39 -3.22
C MET A 348 -1.92 -26.77 -3.26
N LYS A 349 -2.71 -27.10 -2.23
CA LYS A 349 -3.46 -28.36 -2.19
C LYS A 349 -4.51 -28.37 -3.32
N GLY A 350 -4.48 -29.38 -4.19
CA GLY A 350 -5.45 -29.58 -5.28
C GLY A 350 -5.12 -28.89 -6.61
N TYR A 351 -3.89 -28.35 -6.77
CA TYR A 351 -3.42 -27.74 -8.02
C TYR A 351 -2.06 -28.31 -8.40
N ARG A 352 -1.85 -28.64 -9.67
CA ARG A 352 -0.61 -29.28 -10.13
C ARG A 352 0.51 -28.25 -10.31
N ASN A 353 1.62 -28.43 -9.58
CA ASN A 353 2.84 -27.62 -9.68
C ASN A 353 2.64 -26.10 -9.42
N VAL A 354 1.62 -25.72 -8.65
CA VAL A 354 1.42 -24.32 -8.22
C VAL A 354 1.94 -24.14 -6.81
N PHE A 355 2.84 -23.16 -6.65
CA PHE A 355 3.47 -22.79 -5.41
C PHE A 355 2.98 -21.41 -4.95
N LYS A 356 3.13 -21.14 -3.64
CA LYS A 356 2.75 -19.85 -3.05
C LYS A 356 3.86 -19.26 -2.19
N LEU A 357 4.11 -17.95 -2.35
CA LEU A 357 4.87 -17.14 -1.39
C LEU A 357 3.91 -16.26 -0.58
N LYS A 358 4.34 -15.88 0.62
CA LYS A 358 3.56 -15.09 1.58
C LYS A 358 4.32 -13.81 1.95
N PRO A 359 4.36 -12.79 1.07
CA PRO A 359 4.77 -11.46 1.48
C PRO A 359 3.85 -10.94 2.60
N MET A 360 4.35 -10.04 3.46
CA MET A 360 3.53 -9.44 4.52
C MET A 360 2.27 -8.80 3.90
N GLY A 361 1.09 -9.28 4.29
CA GLY A 361 -0.20 -8.76 3.81
C GLY A 361 -0.72 -9.34 2.48
N GLY A 362 -0.09 -10.35 1.88
CA GLY A 362 -0.54 -10.89 0.59
C GLY A 362 -0.02 -12.28 0.20
N ARG A 363 -0.26 -12.67 -1.06
CA ARG A 363 0.22 -13.93 -1.65
C ARG A 363 0.68 -13.74 -3.09
N ILE A 364 1.78 -14.42 -3.44
CA ILE A 364 2.24 -14.56 -4.83
C ILE A 364 2.06 -16.01 -5.23
N TYR A 365 1.32 -16.24 -6.31
CA TYR A 365 1.13 -17.58 -6.88
C TYR A 365 2.04 -17.73 -8.11
N PHE A 366 2.80 -18.81 -8.15
CA PHE A 366 3.75 -19.07 -9.24
C PHE A 366 3.84 -20.56 -9.56
N THR A 367 4.30 -20.86 -10.75
CA THR A 367 4.51 -22.21 -11.28
C THR A 367 5.86 -22.25 -12.00
N PHE A 368 6.22 -23.40 -12.56
CA PHE A 368 7.39 -23.50 -13.43
C PHE A 368 7.11 -22.78 -14.76
N GLY A 369 8.07 -21.96 -15.19
CA GLY A 369 7.96 -21.22 -16.44
C GLY A 369 8.25 -22.09 -17.67
N GLY A 370 7.78 -21.61 -18.83
CA GLY A 370 8.01 -22.27 -20.12
C GLY A 370 9.30 -21.81 -20.80
N VAL A 371 9.69 -20.55 -20.61
CA VAL A 371 10.89 -19.88 -21.18
C VAL A 371 11.94 -19.61 -20.10
N LYS A 372 11.52 -19.15 -18.92
CA LYS A 372 12.31 -18.87 -17.71
C LYS A 372 12.01 -19.91 -16.63
N ARG A 373 12.76 -19.86 -15.54
CA ARG A 373 12.72 -20.86 -14.47
C ARG A 373 11.38 -20.90 -13.75
N TRP A 374 10.85 -19.73 -13.42
CA TRP A 374 9.59 -19.54 -12.69
C TRP A 374 8.62 -18.69 -13.51
N LYS A 375 7.32 -18.91 -13.35
CA LYS A 375 6.25 -18.10 -13.94
C LYS A 375 5.26 -17.68 -12.86
N VAL A 376 5.16 -16.37 -12.64
CA VAL A 376 4.20 -15.79 -11.70
C VAL A 376 2.85 -15.66 -12.40
N ILE A 377 1.84 -16.26 -11.79
CA ILE A 377 0.47 -16.35 -12.31
C ILE A 377 -0.36 -15.16 -11.81
N GLY A 378 -0.18 -14.76 -10.55
CA GLY A 378 -0.96 -13.69 -9.95
C GLY A 378 -0.44 -13.25 -8.59
N MET A 379 -0.78 -12.02 -8.23
CA MET A 379 -0.41 -11.34 -6.99
C MET A 379 -1.68 -10.85 -6.29
N LEU A 380 -1.91 -11.31 -5.06
CA LEU A 380 -3.07 -10.90 -4.28
C LEU A 380 -2.66 -10.11 -3.05
N TRP A 381 -3.27 -8.94 -2.88
CA TRP A 381 -3.22 -8.14 -1.66
C TRP A 381 -4.43 -8.42 -0.79
N GLY A 382 -4.21 -8.72 0.49
CA GLY A 382 -5.27 -8.96 1.46
C GLY A 382 -5.13 -10.28 2.22
N GLU A 383 -5.44 -10.23 3.52
CA GLU A 383 -5.34 -11.36 4.46
C GLU A 383 -6.67 -12.10 4.67
N GLU A 384 -7.76 -11.75 4.00
CA GLU A 384 -9.03 -12.47 4.15
C GLU A 384 -8.99 -13.83 3.43
N ASP A 385 -9.27 -14.93 4.15
CA ASP A 385 -9.20 -16.26 3.56
C ASP A 385 -10.30 -16.50 2.50
N LYS A 386 -11.45 -15.80 2.58
CA LYS A 386 -12.53 -15.90 1.58
C LYS A 386 -12.14 -15.32 0.22
N THR A 387 -11.42 -14.19 0.20
CA THR A 387 -10.94 -13.58 -1.05
C THR A 387 -9.80 -14.40 -1.65
N LYS A 388 -8.93 -14.98 -0.81
CA LYS A 388 -7.89 -15.91 -1.24
C LYS A 388 -8.47 -17.16 -1.90
N ASP A 389 -9.52 -17.75 -1.33
CA ASP A 389 -10.17 -18.95 -1.87
C ASP A 389 -10.95 -18.66 -3.15
N ARG A 390 -11.63 -17.51 -3.24
CA ARG A 390 -12.29 -17.06 -4.48
C ARG A 390 -11.26 -16.83 -5.59
N TYR A 391 -10.19 -16.10 -5.28
CA TYR A 391 -9.12 -15.80 -6.23
C TYR A 391 -8.42 -17.08 -6.73
N ALA A 392 -8.13 -18.03 -5.84
CA ALA A 392 -7.62 -19.34 -6.23
C ALA A 392 -8.60 -20.11 -7.12
N ARG A 393 -9.91 -20.06 -6.82
CA ARG A 393 -10.96 -20.73 -7.61
C ARG A 393 -11.25 -20.08 -8.96
N GLU A 394 -10.89 -18.82 -9.18
CA GLU A 394 -11.15 -18.11 -10.45
C GLU A 394 -9.90 -18.09 -11.35
N LEU A 395 -8.71 -17.93 -10.79
CA LEU A 395 -7.47 -17.78 -11.55
C LEU A 395 -6.69 -19.07 -11.75
N LEU A 396 -6.71 -19.98 -10.77
CA LEU A 396 -5.97 -21.24 -10.86
C LEU A 396 -6.79 -22.37 -11.49
N VAL A 397 -8.00 -22.09 -11.99
CA VAL A 397 -8.87 -23.09 -12.66
C VAL A 397 -8.14 -23.83 -13.77
N LYS A 398 -7.29 -23.13 -14.53
CA LYS A 398 -6.48 -23.70 -15.62
C LYS A 398 -5.42 -24.70 -15.15
N TYR A 399 -5.12 -24.71 -13.85
CA TYR A 399 -4.10 -25.55 -13.21
C TYR A 399 -4.70 -26.51 -12.18
N LYS A 400 -6.03 -26.63 -12.16
CA LYS A 400 -6.80 -27.54 -11.31
C LYS A 400 -6.82 -28.92 -11.96
N ASP A 401 -6.59 -29.97 -11.17
CA ASP A 401 -6.64 -31.37 -11.62
C ASP A 401 -8.04 -31.80 -12.07
#